data_AF-A0A8T1IFE3-F1
#
_entry.id   AF-A0A8T1IFE3-F1
#
_cell.length_a   1.000
_cell.length_b   1.000
_cell.length_c   1.000
_cell.angle_alpha   90.00
_cell.angle_beta   90.00
_cell.angle_gamma   90.00
#
_symmetry.space_group_name_H-M   'P 1'
#
loop_
_entity.id
_entity.type
_entity.pdbx_description
1 polymer ?
#
loop_
_entity_poly.entity_id
_entity_poly.type
_entity_poly.pdbx_seq_one_letter_code
_entity_poly.pdbx_strand_id
1 'polypeptide(L)'
;MEDRSSKKQWFKGGMTKDDYLSSTNTIPDASAADYVECFRDTLESDLAASGGAKRKLYALDRNALRLELAVTIRVLCSTSVAKYVFDLYPVVVECIEILESKLRDRQHELEKLRGELKTGDAFPFIKLAVFTKHGSSILCWDPVPSGEFMSTRLDGKIKARRGGVYNVGGIVNTIAGSSQNV
;
A
#
# COMPACT_ATOMS: atom_id res chain seq x y z
N MET A 1 -0.26 -3.97 19.29
CA MET A 1 -0.85 -4.21 17.95
C MET A 1 -1.35 -2.89 17.41
N GLU A 2 -1.20 -2.64 16.11
CA GLU A 2 -1.59 -1.38 15.48
C GLU A 2 -2.43 -1.65 14.23
N ASP A 3 -3.51 -0.88 14.06
CA ASP A 3 -4.18 -0.75 12.77
C ASP A 3 -3.46 0.35 11.98
N ARG A 4 -2.76 -0.04 10.91
CA ARG A 4 -1.97 0.89 10.08
C ARG A 4 -2.80 1.98 9.42
N SER A 5 -4.09 1.75 9.19
CA SER A 5 -4.98 2.72 8.53
C SER A 5 -5.48 3.78 9.52
N SER A 6 -6.01 3.34 10.65
CA SER A 6 -6.54 4.25 11.66
C SER A 6 -5.46 4.81 12.61
N LYS A 7 -4.32 4.12 12.71
CA LYS A 7 -3.24 4.30 13.70
C LYS A 7 -3.67 4.05 15.14
N LYS A 8 -4.79 3.36 15.34
CA LYS A 8 -5.20 2.91 16.67
C LYS A 8 -4.26 1.82 17.14
N GLN A 9 -3.87 1.90 18.40
CA GLN A 9 -2.98 0.94 19.04
C GLN A 9 -3.70 0.23 20.19
N TRP A 10 -3.36 -1.05 20.38
CA TRP A 10 -3.83 -1.88 21.47
C TRP A 10 -2.67 -2.58 22.15
N PHE A 11 -2.72 -2.63 23.48
CA PHE A 11 -1.64 -3.16 24.31
C PHE A 11 -2.20 -3.89 25.53
N LYS A 12 -1.47 -4.91 25.98
CA LYS A 12 -1.62 -5.53 27.30
C LYS A 12 -0.22 -5.58 27.91
N GLY A 13 -0.03 -4.89 29.03
CA GLY A 13 1.24 -4.84 29.76
C GLY A 13 1.17 -5.59 31.07
N GLY A 14 2.34 -5.78 31.70
CA GLY A 14 2.44 -6.33 33.06
C GLY A 14 1.94 -7.78 33.20
N MET A 15 2.04 -8.59 32.14
CA MET A 15 1.62 -9.99 32.19
C MET A 15 2.64 -10.85 32.94
N THR A 16 2.12 -11.69 33.81
CA THR A 16 2.79 -12.81 34.46
C THR A 16 2.56 -14.09 33.66
N LYS A 17 3.32 -15.16 33.96
CA LYS A 17 3.14 -16.46 33.29
C LYS A 17 1.71 -16.99 33.42
N ASP A 18 1.09 -16.81 34.58
CA ASP A 18 -0.26 -17.31 34.87
C ASP A 18 -1.35 -16.60 34.05
N ASP A 19 -1.04 -15.43 33.48
CA ASP A 19 -1.99 -14.68 32.63
C ASP A 19 -2.16 -15.28 31.23
N TYR A 20 -1.22 -16.12 30.78
CA TYR A 20 -1.25 -16.71 29.43
C TYR A 20 -0.97 -18.22 29.41
N LEU A 21 -0.45 -18.78 30.50
CA LEU A 21 -0.25 -20.22 30.65
C LEU A 21 -1.41 -20.89 31.40
N SER A 22 -1.64 -22.13 31.02
CA SER A 22 -2.59 -23.06 31.61
C SER A 22 -1.97 -24.46 31.54
N SER A 23 -2.55 -25.42 32.26
CA SER A 23 -2.11 -26.81 32.22
C SER A 23 -2.13 -27.44 30.82
N THR A 24 -2.87 -26.86 29.86
CA THR A 24 -3.05 -27.42 28.51
C THR A 24 -2.16 -26.78 27.45
N ASN A 25 -1.51 -25.66 27.75
CA ASN A 25 -0.60 -24.95 26.84
C ASN A 25 0.82 -24.76 27.42
N THR A 26 1.06 -25.25 28.63
CA THR A 26 2.40 -25.22 29.24
C THR A 26 3.30 -26.25 28.55
N ILE A 27 4.50 -25.80 28.18
CA ILE A 27 5.55 -26.60 27.57
C ILE A 27 6.59 -26.84 28.66
N PRO A 28 6.96 -28.09 28.96
CA PRO A 28 8.01 -28.39 29.93
C PRO A 28 9.31 -27.66 29.59
N ASP A 29 10.00 -27.18 30.62
CA ASP A 29 11.29 -26.48 30.54
C ASP A 29 11.30 -25.14 29.76
N ALA A 30 10.16 -24.67 29.26
CA ALA A 30 10.06 -23.40 28.56
C ALA A 30 10.12 -22.19 29.53
N SER A 31 11.08 -21.31 29.29
CA SER A 31 11.22 -20.03 29.97
C SER A 31 10.20 -19.01 29.45
N ALA A 32 10.03 -17.90 30.16
CA ALA A 32 9.18 -16.80 29.67
C ALA A 32 9.71 -16.22 28.34
N ALA A 33 11.04 -16.21 28.16
CA ALA A 33 11.67 -15.71 26.94
C ALA A 33 11.32 -16.58 25.73
N ASP A 34 11.30 -17.91 25.89
CA ASP A 34 10.96 -18.85 24.83
C ASP A 34 9.52 -18.64 24.33
N TYR A 35 8.58 -18.38 25.25
CA TYR A 35 7.21 -18.03 24.88
C TYR A 35 7.13 -16.71 24.13
N VAL A 36 7.87 -15.69 24.57
CA VAL A 36 7.91 -14.38 23.91
C VAL A 36 8.45 -14.50 22.49
N GLU A 37 9.48 -15.29 22.28
CA GLU A 37 10.03 -15.58 20.96
C GLU A 37 9.02 -16.33 20.10
N CYS A 38 8.41 -17.40 20.62
CA CYS A 38 7.37 -18.16 19.92
C CYS A 38 6.18 -17.29 19.49
N PHE A 39 5.71 -16.38 20.36
CA PHE A 39 4.63 -15.47 20.02
C PHE A 39 5.04 -14.46 18.95
N ARG A 40 6.28 -13.96 19.01
CA ARG A 40 6.83 -13.05 18.00
C ARG A 40 6.89 -13.73 16.64
N ASP A 41 7.47 -14.92 16.57
CA ASP A 41 7.59 -15.70 15.34
C ASP A 41 6.21 -16.01 14.75
N THR A 42 5.24 -16.35 15.61
CA THR A 42 3.84 -16.57 15.21
C THR A 42 3.18 -15.31 14.66
N LEU A 43 3.52 -14.12 15.19
CA LEU A 43 2.96 -12.85 14.73
C LEU A 43 3.63 -12.32 13.46
N GLU A 44 4.89 -12.66 13.22
CA GLU A 44 5.64 -12.26 12.03
C GLU A 44 5.44 -13.23 10.86
N SER A 45 5.16 -14.50 11.15
CA SER A 45 4.91 -15.54 10.15
C SER A 45 3.76 -15.20 9.21
N ASP A 46 3.97 -15.51 7.93
CA ASP A 46 2.95 -15.36 6.90
C ASP A 46 1.86 -16.44 7.06
N LEU A 47 0.61 -15.99 7.24
CA LEU A 47 -0.53 -16.85 7.59
C LEU A 47 -0.80 -17.93 6.54
N ALA A 48 -0.39 -17.70 5.30
CA ALA A 48 -0.58 -18.62 4.18
C ALA A 48 0.53 -19.68 4.09
N ALA A 49 1.73 -19.40 4.60
CA ALA A 49 2.89 -20.29 4.50
C ALA A 49 3.06 -21.19 5.74
N SER A 50 2.63 -20.73 6.92
CA SER A 50 2.81 -21.46 8.18
C SER A 50 1.65 -22.39 8.48
N GLY A 51 1.77 -23.67 8.10
CA GLY A 51 0.80 -24.71 8.46
C GLY A 51 0.71 -24.99 9.97
N GLY A 52 1.66 -24.47 10.77
CA GLY A 52 1.79 -24.76 12.20
C GLY A 52 1.14 -23.73 13.13
N ALA A 53 1.09 -22.45 12.76
CA ALA A 53 0.64 -21.39 13.65
C ALA A 53 -0.58 -20.66 13.07
N LYS A 54 -1.65 -20.55 13.87
CA LYS A 54 -2.88 -19.85 13.50
C LYS A 54 -3.13 -18.71 14.47
N ARG A 55 -3.46 -17.53 13.94
CA ARG A 55 -3.89 -16.39 14.76
C ARG A 55 -5.25 -15.87 14.30
N LYS A 56 -6.05 -15.44 15.26
CA LYS A 56 -7.36 -14.81 15.02
C LYS A 56 -7.52 -13.57 15.89
N LEU A 57 -8.21 -12.58 15.34
CA LEU A 57 -8.48 -11.31 15.99
C LEU A 57 -9.99 -11.09 16.04
N TYR A 58 -10.48 -10.71 17.21
CA TYR A 58 -11.88 -10.41 17.44
C TYR A 58 -12.01 -9.03 18.08
N ALA A 59 -12.98 -8.25 17.61
CA ALA A 59 -13.38 -7.04 18.30
C ALA A 59 -14.16 -7.42 19.56
N LEU A 60 -13.77 -6.84 20.69
CA LEU A 60 -14.50 -6.89 21.94
C LEU A 60 -15.29 -5.58 22.15
N ASP A 61 -16.03 -5.51 23.25
CA ASP A 61 -16.69 -4.28 23.68
C ASP A 61 -15.67 -3.19 24.06
N ARG A 62 -16.14 -1.94 24.14
CA ARG A 62 -15.33 -0.77 24.51
C ARG A 62 -14.05 -0.58 23.68
N ASN A 63 -14.07 -1.00 22.41
CA ASN A 63 -12.92 -0.88 21.49
C ASN A 63 -11.69 -1.68 21.97
N ALA A 64 -11.87 -2.76 22.73
CA ALA A 64 -10.82 -3.73 23.03
C ALA A 64 -10.70 -4.78 21.91
N LEU A 65 -9.57 -5.49 21.87
CA LEU A 65 -9.31 -6.57 20.90
C LEU A 65 -8.94 -7.86 21.62
N ARG A 66 -9.46 -8.99 21.16
CA ARG A 66 -8.98 -10.32 21.56
C ARG A 66 -8.09 -10.90 20.48
N LEU A 67 -6.86 -11.25 20.86
CA LEU A 67 -5.93 -12.01 20.05
C LEU A 67 -5.92 -13.46 20.53
N GLU A 68 -6.30 -14.38 19.66
CA GLU A 68 -6.14 -15.82 19.88
C GLU A 68 -4.96 -16.32 19.04
N LEU A 69 -3.97 -16.92 19.70
CA LEU A 69 -2.85 -17.62 19.07
C LEU A 69 -3.00 -19.12 19.30
N ALA A 70 -2.79 -19.90 18.25
CA ALA A 70 -2.77 -21.35 18.30
C ALA A 70 -1.48 -21.86 17.66
N VAL A 71 -0.65 -22.51 18.45
CA VAL A 71 0.65 -23.05 18.03
C VAL A 71 0.56 -24.57 18.01
N THR A 72 0.82 -25.16 16.84
CA THR A 72 0.88 -26.62 16.69
C THR A 72 2.24 -27.11 17.15
N ILE A 73 2.24 -27.96 18.18
CA ILE A 73 3.44 -28.57 18.74
C ILE A 73 3.44 -30.02 18.27
N ARG A 74 4.56 -30.44 17.67
CA ARG A 74 4.78 -31.84 17.27
C ARG A 74 5.89 -32.41 18.11
N VAL A 75 5.57 -33.48 18.85
CA VAL A 75 6.54 -34.22 19.65
C VAL A 75 6.42 -35.68 19.23
N LEU A 76 7.50 -36.21 18.66
CA LEU A 76 7.52 -37.56 18.07
C LEU A 76 6.38 -37.72 17.05
N CYS A 77 5.48 -38.69 17.26
CA CYS A 77 4.32 -38.96 16.42
C CYS A 77 3.04 -38.25 16.89
N SER A 78 3.10 -37.49 17.98
CA SER A 78 1.96 -36.78 18.54
C SER A 78 1.95 -35.33 18.11
N THR A 79 0.77 -34.83 17.76
CA THR A 79 0.54 -33.42 17.43
C THR A 79 -0.47 -32.84 18.41
N SER A 80 -0.09 -31.79 19.13
CA SER A 80 -0.97 -31.03 20.02
C SER A 80 -1.07 -29.58 19.55
N VAL A 81 -2.09 -28.85 19.99
CA VAL A 81 -2.26 -27.43 19.69
C VAL A 81 -2.36 -26.66 20.99
N ALA A 82 -1.33 -25.89 21.31
CA ALA A 82 -1.32 -24.97 22.43
C ALA A 82 -2.05 -23.68 22.03
N LYS A 83 -3.07 -23.30 22.81
CA LYS A 83 -3.86 -22.08 22.57
C LYS A 83 -3.53 -21.03 23.62
N TYR A 84 -3.40 -19.78 23.18
CA TYR A 84 -3.14 -18.61 24.02
C TYR A 84 -4.13 -17.52 23.65
N VAL A 85 -4.67 -16.84 24.65
CA VAL A 85 -5.70 -15.80 24.47
C VAL A 85 -5.25 -14.53 25.18
N PHE A 86 -5.25 -13.42 24.46
CA PHE A 86 -4.81 -12.12 24.97
C PHE A 86 -5.88 -11.06 24.71
N ASP A 87 -6.37 -10.44 25.79
CA ASP A 87 -7.29 -9.31 25.73
C ASP A 87 -6.51 -7.99 25.76
N LEU A 88 -6.43 -7.32 24.61
CA LEU A 88 -5.69 -6.09 24.39
C LEU A 88 -6.61 -4.87 24.56
N TYR A 89 -6.13 -3.88 25.31
CA TYR A 89 -6.88 -2.66 25.60
C TYR A 89 -6.42 -1.52 24.71
N PRO A 90 -7.32 -0.60 24.32
CA PRO A 90 -6.96 0.53 23.50
C PRO A 90 -5.96 1.43 24.23
N VAL A 91 -4.92 1.82 23.52
CA VAL A 91 -3.94 2.81 23.98
C VAL A 91 -4.43 4.18 23.54
N VAL A 92 -4.47 5.12 24.48
CA VAL A 92 -4.68 6.53 24.16
C VAL A 92 -3.35 7.06 23.60
N VAL A 93 -3.20 6.98 22.29
CA VAL A 93 -2.10 7.63 21.58
C VAL A 93 -2.48 9.08 21.36
N GLU A 94 -1.54 10.00 21.59
CA GLU A 94 -1.83 11.41 21.36
C GLU A 94 -2.18 11.65 19.88
N CYS A 95 -3.21 12.47 19.63
CA CYS A 95 -3.67 12.74 18.26
C CYS A 95 -2.54 13.32 17.38
N ILE A 96 -1.63 14.08 18.01
CA ILE A 96 -0.43 14.63 17.36
C ILE A 96 0.47 13.52 16.83
N GLU A 97 0.76 12.49 17.62
CA GLU A 97 1.61 11.36 17.21
C GLU A 97 0.96 10.55 16.08
N ILE A 98 -0.37 10.35 16.13
CA ILE A 98 -1.12 9.69 15.04
C ILE A 98 -1.00 10.49 13.74
N LEU A 99 -1.18 11.81 13.80
CA LEU A 99 -1.09 12.69 12.64
C LEU A 99 0.33 12.76 12.10
N GLU A 100 1.33 12.80 12.98
CA GLU A 100 2.74 12.75 12.60
C GLU A 100 3.08 11.44 11.88
N SER A 101 2.62 10.30 12.41
CA SER A 101 2.80 8.99 11.79
C SER A 101 2.17 8.94 10.39
N LYS A 102 0.91 9.42 10.26
CA LYS A 102 0.23 9.50 8.97
C LYS A 102 0.97 10.42 7.99
N LEU A 103 1.46 11.56 8.44
CA LEU A 103 2.22 12.49 7.61
C LEU A 103 3.53 11.87 7.12
N ARG A 104 4.23 11.14 8.00
CA ARG A 104 5.45 10.41 7.66
C ARG A 104 5.22 9.33 6.61
N ASP A 105 4.16 8.54 6.75
CA ASP A 105 3.78 7.53 5.76
C ASP A 105 3.48 8.17 4.39
N ARG A 106 2.75 9.30 4.39
CA ARG A 106 2.45 10.04 3.15
C ARG A 106 3.71 10.62 2.50
N GLN A 107 4.60 11.19 3.31
CA GLN A 107 5.86 11.73 2.82
C GLN A 107 6.75 10.62 2.23
N HIS A 108 6.73 9.42 2.82
CA HIS A 108 7.47 8.27 2.30
C HIS A 108 6.93 7.81 0.95
N GLU A 109 5.61 7.64 0.80
CA GLU A 109 5.00 7.28 -0.49
C GLU A 109 5.26 8.34 -1.58
N LEU A 110 5.23 9.63 -1.22
CA LEU A 110 5.58 10.72 -2.14
C LEU A 110 7.04 10.63 -2.59
N GLU A 111 7.98 10.38 -1.67
CA GLU A 111 9.39 10.25 -2.04
C GLU A 111 9.65 8.97 -2.85
N LYS A 112 8.91 7.89 -2.58
CA LYS A 112 8.93 6.66 -3.40
C LYS A 112 8.49 6.94 -4.83
N LEU A 113 7.31 7.56 -5.02
CA LEU A 113 6.80 7.94 -6.34
C LEU A 113 7.75 8.92 -7.06
N ARG A 114 8.36 9.84 -6.31
CA ARG A 114 9.37 10.76 -6.83
C ARG A 114 10.65 10.03 -7.24
N GLY A 115 11.03 8.99 -6.50
CA GLY A 115 12.10 8.06 -6.85
C GLY A 115 11.81 7.35 -8.16
N GLU A 116 10.63 6.75 -8.29
CA GLU A 116 10.17 6.07 -9.51
C GLU A 116 10.19 7.01 -10.74
N LEU A 117 9.74 8.26 -10.58
CA LEU A 117 9.81 9.29 -11.63
C LEU A 117 11.26 9.65 -12.02
N LYS A 118 12.20 9.62 -11.07
CA LYS A 118 13.63 9.90 -11.30
C LYS A 118 14.37 8.69 -11.90
N THR A 119 13.89 7.47 -11.66
CA THR A 119 14.47 6.22 -12.20
C THR A 119 14.16 6.01 -13.69
N GLY A 120 13.40 6.90 -14.33
CA GLY A 120 13.42 7.05 -15.78
C GLY A 120 12.40 6.21 -16.55
N ASP A 121 11.34 5.70 -15.91
CA ASP A 121 10.10 5.47 -16.64
C ASP A 121 9.38 6.82 -16.76
N ALA A 122 9.79 7.57 -17.79
CA ALA A 122 9.06 8.74 -18.22
C ALA A 122 7.62 8.30 -18.44
N PHE A 123 6.70 8.77 -17.60
CA PHE A 123 5.28 8.59 -17.85
C PHE A 123 5.02 8.95 -19.32
N PRO A 124 4.41 8.07 -20.14
CA PRO A 124 4.27 8.24 -21.58
C PRO A 124 3.17 9.24 -21.90
N PHE A 125 3.07 10.35 -21.15
CA PHE A 125 2.19 11.44 -21.50
C PHE A 125 2.97 12.43 -22.37
N ILE A 126 2.47 12.63 -23.57
CA ILE A 126 2.99 13.61 -24.51
C ILE A 126 2.00 14.78 -24.56
N LYS A 127 2.50 15.99 -24.28
CA LYS A 127 1.72 17.22 -24.51
C LYS A 127 2.10 17.78 -25.86
N LEU A 128 1.14 17.84 -26.77
CA LEU A 128 1.33 18.34 -28.12
C LEU A 128 0.73 19.74 -28.22
N ALA A 129 1.52 20.69 -28.73
CA ALA A 129 1.06 22.01 -29.09
C ALA A 129 0.98 22.11 -30.63
N VAL A 130 0.03 22.91 -31.12
CA VAL A 130 -0.07 23.20 -32.54
C VAL A 130 1.00 24.23 -32.88
N PHE A 131 1.87 23.88 -33.83
CA PHE A 131 2.91 24.76 -34.37
C PHE A 131 2.32 25.72 -35.41
N THR A 132 1.60 25.17 -36.39
CA THR A 132 1.00 25.93 -37.50
C THR A 132 -0.27 25.28 -37.99
N LYS A 133 -1.18 26.07 -38.58
CA LYS A 133 -2.35 25.56 -39.29
C LYS A 133 -2.04 25.58 -40.79
N HIS A 134 -2.06 24.41 -41.43
CA HIS A 134 -1.89 24.29 -42.87
C HIS A 134 -3.26 24.22 -43.56
N GLY A 135 -3.58 25.23 -44.37
CA GLY A 135 -4.90 25.38 -45.00
C GLY A 135 -6.04 25.57 -44.01
N SER A 136 -7.29 25.29 -44.42
CA SER A 136 -8.47 25.51 -43.58
C SER A 136 -8.69 24.46 -42.48
N SER A 137 -8.03 23.30 -42.54
CA SER A 137 -8.45 22.14 -41.74
C SER A 137 -7.35 21.28 -41.09
N ILE A 138 -6.06 21.48 -41.38
CA ILE A 138 -4.98 20.61 -40.83
C ILE A 138 -4.16 21.38 -39.80
N LEU A 139 -4.07 20.85 -38.57
CA LEU A 139 -3.22 21.36 -37.50
C LEU A 139 -1.90 20.57 -37.50
N CYS A 140 -0.78 21.28 -37.67
CA CYS A 140 0.55 20.70 -37.59
C CYS A 140 1.07 20.78 -36.15
N TRP A 141 1.60 19.67 -35.64
CA TRP A 141 2.07 19.55 -34.26
C TRP A 141 3.55 19.89 -34.14
N ASP A 142 3.94 20.51 -33.02
CA ASP A 142 5.35 20.68 -32.70
C ASP A 142 6.06 19.32 -32.54
N PRO A 143 7.33 19.21 -32.95
CA PRO A 143 8.13 18.03 -32.66
C PRO A 143 8.39 17.94 -31.16
N VAL A 144 8.00 16.82 -30.57
CA VAL A 144 8.36 16.52 -29.19
C VAL A 144 9.59 15.63 -29.20
N PRO A 145 10.65 15.96 -28.44
CA PRO A 145 11.81 15.09 -28.28
C PRO A 145 11.45 13.92 -27.36
N SER A 146 10.62 13.00 -27.85
CA SER A 146 10.30 11.75 -27.16
C SER A 146 10.72 10.57 -28.03
N GLY A 147 11.40 9.59 -27.42
CA GLY A 147 11.77 8.35 -28.10
C GLY A 147 10.58 7.48 -28.52
N GLU A 148 9.39 7.73 -27.94
CA GLU A 148 8.20 6.89 -28.07
C GLU A 148 7.16 7.40 -29.09
N PHE A 149 7.19 8.69 -29.45
CA PHE A 149 6.24 9.30 -30.39
C PHE A 149 6.98 10.11 -31.45
N MET A 150 6.53 10.05 -32.70
CA MET A 150 7.03 10.93 -33.77
C MET A 150 5.89 11.73 -34.38
N SER A 151 6.04 13.04 -34.44
CA SER A 151 5.20 13.92 -35.27
C SER A 151 5.95 14.31 -36.53
N THR A 152 5.29 14.20 -37.68
CA THR A 152 5.82 14.72 -38.94
C THR A 152 5.25 16.14 -39.10
N ARG A 153 6.12 17.16 -39.14
CA ARG A 153 5.71 18.59 -39.18
C ARG A 153 4.76 18.98 -40.32
N LEU A 154 4.54 18.09 -41.30
CA LEU A 154 3.94 18.40 -42.60
C LEU A 154 2.55 17.78 -42.83
N ASP A 155 2.19 16.71 -42.10
CA ASP A 155 0.96 15.94 -42.38
C ASP A 155 -0.08 15.99 -41.25
N GLY A 156 0.23 16.67 -40.14
CA GLY A 156 -0.65 16.76 -38.97
C GLY A 156 -0.81 15.44 -38.22
N LYS A 157 -0.01 14.42 -38.52
CA LYS A 157 -0.11 13.08 -37.90
C LYS A 157 0.90 12.89 -36.77
N ILE A 158 0.45 12.18 -35.74
CA ILE A 158 1.29 11.69 -34.64
C ILE A 158 1.32 10.18 -34.72
N LYS A 159 2.51 9.60 -34.68
CA LYS A 159 2.72 8.14 -34.71
C LYS A 159 3.30 7.69 -33.37
N ALA A 160 2.60 6.78 -32.70
CA ALA A 160 3.15 6.07 -31.55
C ALA A 160 4.08 4.95 -32.05
N ARG A 161 5.27 4.80 -31.45
CA ARG A 161 6.25 3.76 -31.82
C ARG A 161 6.08 2.46 -31.03
N ARG A 162 5.34 2.49 -29.91
CA ARG A 162 5.03 1.31 -29.08
C ARG A 162 3.57 0.91 -29.27
N GLY A 163 3.30 -0.38 -29.31
CA GLY A 163 1.92 -0.88 -29.22
C GLY A 163 1.39 -0.72 -27.79
N GLY A 164 0.16 -0.27 -27.61
CA GLY A 164 -0.40 -0.05 -26.28
C GLY A 164 -1.79 0.60 -26.30
N VAL A 165 -2.37 0.75 -25.11
CA VAL A 165 -3.61 1.49 -24.91
C VAL A 165 -3.26 2.95 -24.61
N TYR A 166 -3.88 3.87 -25.34
CA TYR A 166 -3.62 5.30 -25.24
C TYR A 166 -4.90 6.05 -24.89
N ASN A 167 -4.81 6.98 -23.93
CA ASN A 167 -5.85 7.96 -23.67
C ASN A 167 -5.54 9.23 -24.45
N VAL A 168 -6.48 9.66 -25.31
CA VAL A 168 -6.32 10.85 -26.15
C VAL A 168 -7.38 11.87 -25.77
N GLY A 169 -6.95 13.09 -25.45
CA GLY A 169 -7.81 14.23 -25.16
C GLY A 169 -7.28 15.48 -25.86
N GLY A 170 -8.19 16.34 -26.34
CA GLY A 170 -7.84 17.56 -27.07
C GLY A 170 -8.68 18.74 -26.61
N ILE A 171 -8.05 19.91 -26.54
CA ILE A 171 -8.73 21.20 -26.33
C ILE A 171 -8.56 22.00 -27.62
N VAL A 172 -9.68 22.43 -28.21
CA VAL A 172 -9.70 23.27 -29.42
C VAL A 172 -10.33 24.60 -29.06
N ASN A 173 -9.54 25.66 -29.14
CA ASN A 173 -10.02 27.03 -28.96
C ASN A 173 -10.25 27.66 -30.34
N THR A 174 -11.48 28.06 -30.66
CA THR A 174 -11.81 28.78 -31.89
C THR A 174 -12.06 30.26 -31.60
N ILE A 175 -11.56 31.13 -32.46
CA ILE A 175 -11.92 32.56 -32.45
C ILE A 175 -12.95 32.73 -33.58
N ALA A 176 -14.16 33.20 -33.24
CA ALA A 176 -15.20 33.46 -34.23
C ALA A 176 -14.77 34.68 -35.09
N GLY A 177 -14.54 34.44 -36.38
CA GLY A 177 -14.27 35.50 -37.35
C GLY A 177 -15.55 36.29 -37.62
N SER A 178 -15.48 37.61 -37.38
CA SER A 178 -16.49 38.60 -37.75
C SER A 178 -16.92 38.45 -39.21
N SER A 179 -18.21 38.23 -39.42
CA SER A 179 -18.86 38.34 -40.73
C SER A 179 -18.70 39.77 -41.26
N GLN A 180 -17.77 40.00 -42.19
CA GLN A 180 -17.81 41.18 -43.03
C GLN A 180 -18.81 40.89 -44.17
N ASN A 181 -19.98 41.52 -44.06
CA ASN A 181 -20.89 41.74 -45.19
C ASN A 181 -20.28 42.85 -46.05
N VAL A 182 -20.01 42.57 -47.32
CA VAL A 182 -20.11 43.51 -48.45
C VAL A 182 -20.69 42.75 -49.63
#